data_AF-A0A1R0GV15-F1
#
_entry.id   AF-A0A1R0GV15-F1
#
_cell.length_a   1.000
_cell.length_b   1.000
_cell.length_c   1.000
_cell.angle_alpha   90.00
_cell.angle_beta   90.00
_cell.angle_gamma   90.00
#
_symmetry.space_group_name_H-M   'P 1'
#
loop_
_entity.id
_entity.type
_entity.pdbx_description
1 polymer ?
#
loop_
_entity_poly.entity_id
_entity_poly.type
_entity_poly.pdbx_seq_one_letter_code
_entity_poly.pdbx_strand_id
1 'polypeptide(L)'
;MGSFTPYGLVPTVFGSNVANNCNELPDSHTISVTIFMIIGTYLSYTPQLYKIYNRRSSEGISSYFILLGSLGAISNIFNYLILHYWIIDCCSAITGTSCIIKLLGMILVFVQSIQFLSVAFLFFVFFPPELKYKTIEQLEREQLEELEEHNHGQDVGDSARSCGLSPSLNFHTPAYQEARHVAYAILFFFALCAASTYIFNAATNAGMHSSVIRNFAKLLGFFSLLVTMTQFLPQIAKTLKSRHVGS
;
A
#
# COMPACT_ATOMS: atom_id res chain seq x y z
N MET A 1 31.40 -26.66 41.87
CA MET A 1 29.96 -26.49 41.58
C MET A 1 29.86 -25.85 40.21
N GLY A 2 29.64 -26.68 39.19
CA GLY A 2 29.49 -26.25 37.81
C GLY A 2 28.02 -25.94 37.53
N SER A 3 27.74 -24.73 37.09
CA SER A 3 26.41 -24.30 36.66
C SER A 3 26.17 -24.80 35.24
N PHE A 4 25.20 -25.70 35.09
CA PHE A 4 24.61 -26.07 33.80
C PHE A 4 23.90 -24.84 33.20
N THR A 5 24.34 -24.39 32.03
CA THR A 5 23.46 -23.71 31.07
C THR A 5 23.14 -24.69 29.94
N PRO A 6 21.86 -25.11 29.77
CA PRO A 6 21.44 -25.76 28.55
C PRO A 6 21.28 -24.68 27.46
N TYR A 7 21.14 -25.10 26.20
CA TYR A 7 21.00 -24.27 24.99
C TYR A 7 22.32 -23.94 24.26
N GLY A 8 22.72 -24.91 23.43
CA GLY A 8 22.96 -24.71 22.00
C GLY A 8 24.05 -23.70 21.62
N LEU A 9 25.23 -24.23 21.27
CA LEU A 9 26.25 -23.56 20.48
C LEU A 9 25.64 -22.93 19.21
N VAL A 10 25.50 -21.60 19.21
CA VAL A 10 25.27 -20.81 18.00
C VAL A 10 26.53 -20.92 17.11
N PRO A 11 26.42 -21.32 15.84
CA PRO A 11 27.59 -21.46 14.97
C PRO A 11 28.28 -20.11 14.75
N THR A 12 29.61 -20.15 14.71
CA THR A 12 30.57 -19.04 14.65
C THR A 12 30.56 -18.22 13.35
N VAL A 13 29.44 -18.21 12.61
CA VAL A 13 29.28 -17.47 11.35
C VAL A 13 28.86 -16.01 11.60
N PHE A 14 28.27 -15.73 12.76
CA PHE A 14 27.87 -14.38 13.17
C PHE A 14 28.96 -13.73 14.02
N GLY A 15 29.34 -12.49 13.71
CA GLY A 15 30.19 -11.68 14.60
C GLY A 15 29.59 -11.64 16.01
N SER A 16 30.44 -11.64 17.04
CA SER A 16 30.06 -11.79 18.46
C SER A 16 28.91 -10.88 18.91
N ASN A 17 28.82 -9.65 18.39
CA ASN A 17 27.72 -8.73 18.68
C ASN A 17 26.36 -9.20 18.15
N VAL A 18 26.32 -9.84 16.97
CA VAL A 18 25.06 -10.32 16.36
C VAL A 18 24.56 -11.59 17.08
N ALA A 19 25.49 -12.49 17.45
CA ALA A 19 25.15 -13.68 18.23
C ALA A 19 24.59 -13.34 19.63
N ASN A 20 25.10 -12.28 20.26
CA ASN A 20 24.56 -11.81 21.55
C ASN A 20 23.15 -11.24 21.40
N ASN A 21 22.93 -10.38 20.39
CA ASN A 21 21.60 -9.79 20.09
C ASN A 21 20.56 -10.84 19.70
N CYS A 22 21.00 -12.00 19.19
CA CYS A 22 20.14 -13.12 18.87
C CYS A 22 19.46 -13.75 20.09
N ASN A 23 20.08 -13.71 21.26
CA ASN A 23 19.54 -14.35 22.46
C ASN A 23 18.69 -13.40 23.31
N GLU A 24 18.78 -12.09 23.08
CA GLU A 24 18.02 -11.08 23.82
C GLU A 24 16.58 -10.95 23.28
N LEU A 25 15.59 -11.40 24.06
CA LEU A 25 14.19 -11.22 23.70
C LEU A 25 13.72 -9.79 23.99
N PRO A 26 12.75 -9.26 23.22
CA PRO A 26 12.13 -7.98 23.52
C PRO A 26 11.45 -8.01 24.89
N ASP A 27 11.41 -6.85 25.55
CA ASP A 27 10.76 -6.69 26.85
C ASP A 27 9.25 -7.02 26.78
N SER A 28 8.71 -7.52 27.88
CA SER A 28 7.30 -7.92 28.01
C SER A 28 6.33 -6.79 27.62
N HIS A 29 6.68 -5.53 27.96
CA HIS A 29 5.86 -4.37 27.59
C HIS A 29 5.83 -4.16 26.07
N THR A 30 6.97 -4.29 25.38
CA THR A 30 7.03 -4.16 23.91
C THR A 30 6.23 -5.24 23.22
N ILE A 31 6.29 -6.48 23.72
CA ILE A 31 5.49 -7.60 23.19
C ILE A 31 3.99 -7.28 23.34
N SER A 32 3.56 -6.88 24.54
CA SER A 32 2.17 -6.58 24.85
C SER A 32 1.60 -5.46 23.96
N VAL A 33 2.33 -4.34 23.84
CA VAL A 33 1.93 -3.22 22.97
C VAL A 33 1.84 -3.64 21.51
N THR A 34 2.79 -4.45 21.04
CA THR A 34 2.81 -4.92 19.64
C THR A 34 1.61 -5.81 19.34
N ILE A 35 1.27 -6.76 20.23
CA ILE A 35 0.09 -7.62 20.08
C ILE A 35 -1.18 -6.80 20.04
N PHE A 36 -1.32 -5.83 20.96
CA PHE A 36 -2.45 -4.93 21.00
C PHE A 36 -2.61 -4.14 19.68
N MET A 37 -1.50 -3.62 19.13
CA MET A 37 -1.51 -2.94 17.84
C MET A 37 -1.91 -3.86 16.69
N ILE A 38 -1.43 -5.10 16.64
CA ILE A 38 -1.82 -6.08 15.61
C ILE A 38 -3.34 -6.31 15.64
N ILE A 39 -3.92 -6.49 16.83
CA ILE A 39 -5.37 -6.69 16.99
C ILE A 39 -6.12 -5.41 16.58
N GLY A 40 -5.66 -4.24 17.03
CA GLY A 40 -6.28 -2.96 16.71
C GLY A 40 -6.30 -2.65 15.22
N THR A 41 -5.18 -2.87 14.52
CA THR A 41 -5.10 -2.66 13.06
C THR A 41 -5.99 -3.65 12.32
N TYR A 42 -5.98 -4.92 12.72
CA TYR A 42 -6.83 -5.95 12.13
C TYR A 42 -8.33 -5.63 12.24
N LEU A 43 -8.80 -5.30 13.44
CA LEU A 43 -10.19 -4.94 13.67
C LEU A 43 -10.59 -3.65 12.95
N SER A 44 -9.67 -2.70 12.78
CA SER A 44 -9.95 -1.43 12.08
C SER A 44 -10.07 -1.58 10.57
N TYR A 45 -9.31 -2.49 9.96
CA TYR A 45 -9.32 -2.72 8.51
C TYR A 45 -10.43 -3.66 8.05
N THR A 46 -10.80 -4.65 8.87
CA THR A 46 -11.87 -5.61 8.57
C THR A 46 -13.19 -4.96 8.11
N PRO A 47 -13.76 -3.94 8.79
CA PRO A 47 -15.00 -3.31 8.33
C PRO A 47 -14.84 -2.59 6.99
N GLN A 48 -13.66 -2.06 6.69
CA GLN A 48 -13.37 -1.39 5.42
C GLN A 48 -13.35 -2.41 4.27
N LEU A 49 -12.66 -3.55 4.46
CA LEU A 49 -12.65 -4.64 3.48
C LEU A 49 -14.06 -5.21 3.27
N TYR A 50 -14.82 -5.41 4.35
CA TYR A 50 -16.18 -5.92 4.28
C TYR A 50 -17.11 -4.99 3.50
N LYS A 51 -17.02 -3.67 3.73
CA LYS A 51 -17.85 -2.67 3.04
C LYS A 51 -17.60 -2.67 1.53
N ILE A 52 -16.34 -2.75 1.10
CA ILE A 52 -15.97 -2.82 -0.32
C ILE A 52 -16.47 -4.13 -0.93
N TYR A 53 -16.24 -5.24 -0.24
CA TYR A 53 -16.67 -6.57 -0.70
C TYR A 53 -18.19 -6.66 -0.86
N ASN A 54 -18.96 -6.11 0.09
CA ASN A 54 -20.42 -6.17 0.05
C ASN A 54 -21.02 -5.21 -0.97
N ARG A 55 -20.45 -4.01 -1.13
CA ARG A 55 -20.93 -3.03 -2.11
C ARG A 55 -20.58 -3.40 -3.55
N ARG A 56 -19.54 -4.22 -3.77
CA ARG A 56 -19.04 -4.60 -5.11
C ARG A 56 -18.79 -3.39 -6.02
N SER A 57 -18.52 -2.24 -5.42
CA SER A 57 -18.29 -0.98 -6.13
C SER A 57 -17.22 -0.18 -5.38
N SER A 58 -16.37 0.47 -6.16
CA SER A 58 -15.25 1.29 -5.69
C SER A 58 -15.52 2.80 -5.84
N GLU A 59 -16.79 3.19 -5.95
CA GLU A 59 -17.22 4.59 -6.01
C GLU A 59 -16.69 5.40 -4.81
N GLY A 60 -16.12 6.57 -5.10
CA GLY A 60 -15.61 7.51 -4.10
C GLY A 60 -14.17 7.25 -3.63
N ILE A 61 -13.51 6.18 -4.09
CA ILE A 61 -12.08 5.94 -3.82
C ILE A 61 -11.24 6.60 -4.91
N SER A 62 -10.32 7.48 -4.52
CA SER A 62 -9.40 8.13 -5.46
C SER A 62 -8.31 7.17 -5.93
N SER A 63 -8.13 7.01 -7.25
CA SER A 63 -7.06 6.20 -7.86
C SER A 63 -5.66 6.67 -7.43
N TYR A 64 -5.46 7.98 -7.24
CA TYR A 64 -4.18 8.55 -6.78
C TYR A 64 -3.89 8.20 -5.32
N PHE A 65 -4.91 8.09 -4.48
CA PHE A 65 -4.74 7.63 -3.10
C PHE A 65 -4.27 6.16 -3.07
N ILE A 66 -4.86 5.30 -3.91
CA ILE A 66 -4.43 3.90 -4.04
C ILE A 66 -3.00 3.80 -4.61
N LEU A 67 -2.64 4.64 -5.59
CA LEU A 67 -1.28 4.70 -6.12
C LEU A 67 -0.26 5.01 -5.01
N LEU A 68 -0.43 6.16 -4.35
CA LEU A 68 0.49 6.62 -3.33
C LEU A 68 0.56 5.63 -2.16
N GLY A 69 -0.59 5.13 -1.68
CA GLY A 69 -0.61 4.16 -0.59
C GLY A 69 0.09 2.85 -0.96
N SER A 70 -0.04 2.38 -2.20
CA SER A 70 0.61 1.15 -2.65
C SER A 70 2.13 1.32 -2.77
N LEU A 71 2.58 2.47 -3.31
CA LEU A 71 4.00 2.82 -3.38
C LEU A 71 4.62 2.89 -1.97
N GLY A 72 3.93 3.50 -1.01
CA GLY A 72 4.36 3.55 0.39
C GLY A 72 4.41 2.15 1.04
N ALA A 73 3.37 1.34 0.84
CA ALA A 73 3.31 -0.03 1.38
C ALA A 73 4.44 -0.92 0.83
N ILE A 74 4.67 -0.90 -0.49
CA ILE A 74 5.78 -1.62 -1.13
C ILE A 74 7.11 -1.15 -0.55
N SER A 75 7.32 0.17 -0.46
CA SER A 75 8.56 0.74 0.08
C SER A 75 8.80 0.34 1.55
N ASN A 76 7.75 0.31 2.37
CA ASN A 76 7.82 -0.14 3.76
C ASN A 76 8.19 -1.63 3.87
N ILE A 77 7.60 -2.50 3.04
CA ILE A 77 7.93 -3.93 3.01
C ILE A 77 9.42 -4.11 2.72
N PHE A 78 9.93 -3.51 1.63
CA PHE A 78 11.35 -3.63 1.26
C PHE A 78 12.28 -2.98 2.29
N ASN A 79 11.93 -1.80 2.81
CA ASN A 79 12.69 -1.13 3.87
C ASN A 79 12.85 -2.04 5.10
N TYR A 80 11.73 -2.58 5.59
CA TYR A 80 11.74 -3.40 6.80
C TYR A 80 12.46 -4.73 6.56
N LEU A 81 12.17 -5.42 5.44
CA LEU A 81 12.77 -6.71 5.11
C LEU A 81 14.29 -6.62 5.01
N ILE A 82 14.82 -5.61 4.31
CA ILE A 82 16.27 -5.43 4.15
C ILE A 82 16.92 -5.03 5.47
N LEU A 83 16.35 -4.08 6.20
CA LEU A 83 16.98 -3.55 7.41
C LEU A 83 16.98 -4.57 8.56
N HIS A 84 15.93 -5.38 8.66
CA HIS A 84 15.76 -6.39 9.70
C HIS A 84 16.13 -7.81 9.24
N TYR A 85 16.81 -7.96 8.10
CA TYR A 85 17.21 -9.27 7.59
C TYR A 85 18.02 -10.11 8.60
N TRP A 86 18.85 -9.46 9.42
CA TRP A 86 19.62 -10.12 10.47
C TRP A 86 18.76 -10.89 11.48
N ILE A 87 17.50 -10.51 11.69
CA ILE A 87 16.56 -11.23 12.58
C ILE A 87 16.10 -12.53 11.93
N ILE A 88 15.90 -12.54 10.61
CA ILE A 88 15.51 -13.73 9.85
C ILE A 88 16.66 -14.75 9.87
N ASP A 89 17.88 -14.27 9.63
CA ASP A 89 19.09 -15.09 9.74
C ASP A 89 19.24 -15.66 11.15
N CYS A 90 18.97 -14.87 12.18
CA CYS A 90 18.97 -15.30 13.58
C CYS A 90 17.96 -16.41 13.88
N CYS A 91 16.79 -16.37 13.25
CA CYS A 91 15.74 -17.38 13.42
C CYS A 91 16.17 -18.80 13.00
N SER A 92 17.22 -18.94 12.19
CA SER A 92 17.78 -20.27 11.85
C SER A 92 18.51 -20.95 13.02
N ALA A 93 18.93 -20.17 14.04
CA ALA A 93 19.76 -20.63 15.15
C ALA A 93 19.02 -20.75 16.49
N ILE A 94 17.77 -20.28 16.59
CA ILE A 94 16.99 -20.22 17.84
C ILE A 94 15.70 -21.05 17.75
N THR A 95 15.02 -21.22 18.89
CA THR A 95 13.73 -21.94 18.93
C THR A 95 12.63 -21.15 18.21
N GLY A 96 11.67 -21.88 17.62
CA GLY A 96 10.59 -21.29 16.82
C GLY A 96 9.74 -20.26 17.57
N THR A 97 9.42 -20.50 18.84
CA THR A 97 8.63 -19.56 19.67
C THR A 97 9.39 -18.27 19.92
N SER A 98 10.69 -18.34 20.25
CA SER A 98 11.53 -17.16 20.45
C SER A 98 11.73 -16.38 19.15
N CYS A 99 11.80 -17.07 18.02
CA CYS A 99 11.82 -16.43 16.70
C CYS A 99 10.53 -15.65 16.41
N ILE A 100 9.35 -16.24 16.65
CA ILE A 100 8.06 -15.55 16.44
C ILE A 100 7.97 -14.27 17.29
N ILE A 101 8.42 -14.33 18.56
CA ILE A 101 8.43 -13.17 19.45
C ILE A 101 9.34 -12.06 18.91
N LYS A 102 10.49 -12.40 18.31
CA LYS A 102 11.39 -11.41 17.67
C LYS A 102 10.84 -10.87 16.34
N LEU A 103 10.09 -11.67 15.61
CA LEU A 103 9.47 -11.30 14.34
C LEU A 103 8.16 -10.50 14.50
N LEU A 104 7.69 -10.26 15.72
CA LEU A 104 6.38 -9.65 15.97
C LEU A 104 6.22 -8.26 15.31
N GLY A 105 7.26 -7.43 15.36
CA GLY A 105 7.29 -6.14 14.68
C GLY A 105 7.27 -6.26 13.15
N MET A 106 7.94 -7.28 12.61
CA MET A 106 7.89 -7.61 11.18
C MET A 106 6.47 -8.01 10.79
N ILE A 107 5.88 -8.96 11.52
CA ILE A 107 4.52 -9.44 11.27
C ILE A 107 3.53 -8.27 11.27
N LEU A 108 3.63 -7.33 12.21
CA LEU A 108 2.79 -6.13 12.24
C LEU A 108 2.88 -5.30 10.95
N VAL A 109 4.09 -4.98 10.50
CA VAL A 109 4.29 -4.18 9.26
C VAL A 109 3.78 -4.92 8.03
N PHE A 110 4.03 -6.23 7.94
CA PHE A 110 3.57 -7.05 6.82
C PHE A 110 2.05 -7.18 6.79
N VAL A 111 1.41 -7.44 7.93
CA VAL A 111 -0.06 -7.49 8.04
C VAL A 111 -0.67 -6.17 7.61
N GLN A 112 -0.15 -5.05 8.12
CA GLN A 112 -0.61 -3.71 7.76
C GLN A 112 -0.47 -3.43 6.25
N SER A 113 0.66 -3.83 5.66
CA SER A 113 0.93 -3.59 4.24
C SER A 113 0.07 -4.48 3.34
N ILE A 114 -0.11 -5.75 3.71
CA ILE A 114 -0.95 -6.71 2.98
C ILE A 114 -2.42 -6.28 3.01
N GLN A 115 -2.92 -5.77 4.14
CA GLN A 115 -4.28 -5.25 4.24
C GLN A 115 -4.53 -4.11 3.26
N PHE A 116 -3.60 -3.15 3.18
CA PHE A 116 -3.69 -2.05 2.23
C PHE A 116 -3.64 -2.54 0.77
N LEU A 117 -2.70 -3.43 0.44
CA LEU A 117 -2.60 -4.01 -0.90
C LEU A 117 -3.83 -4.84 -1.27
N SER A 118 -4.48 -5.46 -0.29
CA SER A 118 -5.75 -6.16 -0.49
C SER A 118 -6.86 -5.18 -0.88
N VAL A 119 -6.94 -4.01 -0.24
CA VAL A 119 -7.86 -2.93 -0.64
C VAL A 119 -7.57 -2.45 -2.06
N ALA A 120 -6.29 -2.24 -2.41
CA ALA A 120 -5.90 -1.86 -3.77
C ALA A 120 -6.30 -2.93 -4.80
N PHE A 121 -6.12 -4.21 -4.48
CA PHE A 121 -6.55 -5.32 -5.33
C PHE A 121 -8.07 -5.35 -5.52
N LEU A 122 -8.83 -5.26 -4.41
CA LEU A 122 -10.29 -5.15 -4.41
C LEU A 122 -10.78 -3.97 -5.24
N PHE A 123 -10.10 -2.82 -5.17
CA PHE A 123 -10.41 -1.62 -5.97
C PHE A 123 -10.32 -1.87 -7.47
N PHE A 124 -9.26 -2.54 -7.95
CA PHE A 124 -9.11 -2.84 -9.38
C PHE A 124 -10.09 -3.92 -9.85
N VAL A 125 -10.41 -4.90 -9.00
CA VAL A 125 -11.36 -5.98 -9.33
C VAL A 125 -12.79 -5.45 -9.39
N PHE A 126 -13.19 -4.61 -8.43
CA PHE A 126 -14.52 -4.00 -8.37
C PHE A 126 -14.51 -2.59 -8.93
N PHE A 127 -13.75 -2.36 -10.02
CA PHE A 127 -13.81 -1.09 -10.71
C PHE A 127 -15.18 -0.96 -11.40
N PRO A 128 -16.00 0.04 -11.02
CA PRO A 128 -17.38 0.16 -11.48
C PRO A 128 -17.49 0.23 -13.01
N PRO A 129 -18.34 -0.60 -13.66
CA PRO A 129 -18.49 -0.62 -15.11
C PRO A 129 -19.10 0.67 -15.66
N GLU A 130 -19.95 1.35 -14.91
CA GLU A 130 -20.53 2.67 -15.24
C GLU A 130 -19.46 3.76 -15.36
N LEU A 131 -18.37 3.63 -14.60
CA LEU A 131 -17.20 4.50 -14.70
C LEU A 131 -16.21 4.01 -15.75
N LYS A 132 -16.42 2.85 -16.37
CA LYS A 132 -15.54 2.25 -17.40
C LYS A 132 -15.99 2.59 -18.81
N TYR A 133 -17.30 2.73 -19.03
CA TYR A 133 -17.87 2.99 -20.34
C TYR A 133 -18.86 4.16 -20.28
N LYS A 134 -18.72 5.12 -21.20
CA LYS A 134 -19.78 6.09 -21.48
C LYS A 134 -20.50 5.69 -22.76
N THR A 135 -21.83 5.74 -22.74
CA THR A 135 -22.65 5.56 -23.94
C THR A 135 -22.64 6.83 -24.79
N ILE A 136 -22.86 6.72 -26.10
CA ILE A 136 -22.93 7.88 -27.01
C ILE A 136 -24.00 8.87 -26.52
N GLU A 137 -25.16 8.38 -26.07
CA GLU A 137 -26.24 9.22 -25.52
C GLU A 137 -25.82 10.03 -24.28
N GLN A 138 -24.93 9.49 -23.45
CA GLN A 138 -24.41 10.20 -22.28
C GLN A 138 -23.38 11.27 -22.67
N LEU A 139 -22.52 10.98 -23.66
CA LEU A 139 -21.57 11.94 -24.20
C LEU A 139 -22.28 13.09 -24.91
N GLU A 140 -23.30 12.78 -25.71
CA GLU A 140 -24.14 13.79 -26.38
C GLU A 140 -24.84 14.68 -25.36
N ARG A 141 -25.37 14.12 -24.27
CA ARG A 141 -25.97 14.91 -23.18
C ARG A 141 -24.97 15.82 -22.47
N GLU A 142 -23.79 15.32 -22.11
CA GLU A 142 -22.75 16.16 -21.49
C GLU A 142 -22.29 17.30 -22.43
N GLN A 143 -22.16 17.02 -23.73
CA GLN A 143 -21.83 18.05 -24.72
C GLN A 143 -22.94 19.11 -24.87
N LEU A 144 -24.20 18.70 -24.82
CA LEU A 144 -25.35 19.60 -24.80
C LEU A 144 -25.36 20.47 -23.54
N GLU A 145 -25.10 19.89 -22.37
CA GLU A 145 -24.98 20.62 -21.11
C GLU A 145 -23.80 21.61 -21.13
N GLU A 146 -22.62 21.22 -21.65
CA GLU A 146 -21.48 22.14 -21.84
C GLU A 146 -21.80 23.27 -22.84
N LEU A 147 -22.53 22.96 -23.92
CA LEU A 147 -23.00 23.96 -24.90
C LEU A 147 -24.01 24.94 -24.28
N GLU A 148 -24.93 24.46 -23.45
CA GLU A 148 -25.90 25.30 -22.74
C GLU A 148 -25.21 26.17 -21.66
N GLU A 149 -24.24 25.63 -20.93
CA GLU A 149 -23.49 26.36 -19.92
C GLU A 149 -22.58 27.44 -20.54
N HIS A 150 -22.02 27.18 -21.73
CA HIS A 150 -21.20 28.15 -22.45
C HIS A 150 -22.00 29.25 -23.13
N ASN A 151 -23.30 29.02 -23.37
CA ASN A 151 -24.14 29.91 -24.17
C ASN A 151 -25.24 30.62 -23.35
N HIS A 152 -24.95 30.96 -22.08
CA HIS A 152 -25.85 31.69 -21.17
C HIS A 152 -26.15 33.14 -21.64
N GLY A 153 -26.82 33.24 -22.79
CA GLY A 153 -27.12 34.48 -23.50
C GLY A 153 -27.92 34.33 -24.80
N GLN A 154 -28.37 33.14 -25.23
CA GLN A 154 -29.24 33.06 -26.42
C GLN A 154 -30.27 31.92 -26.37
N ASP A 155 -31.54 32.31 -26.28
CA ASP A 155 -32.71 31.44 -26.52
C ASP A 155 -32.59 30.75 -27.88
N VAL A 156 -32.51 29.42 -27.87
CA VAL A 156 -32.67 28.61 -29.08
C VAL A 156 -33.82 27.64 -28.83
N GLY A 157 -34.93 27.93 -29.51
CA GLY A 157 -36.17 27.17 -29.42
C GLY A 157 -36.09 25.78 -30.05
N ASP A 158 -37.06 24.98 -29.62
CA ASP A 158 -37.48 23.66 -30.10
C ASP A 158 -37.10 23.33 -31.55
N SER A 159 -36.08 22.50 -31.74
CA SER A 159 -36.07 21.56 -32.87
C SER A 159 -35.01 20.47 -32.71
N ALA A 160 -35.43 19.28 -32.30
CA ALA A 160 -35.08 18.02 -32.95
C ALA A 160 -35.61 16.83 -32.14
N ARG A 161 -36.85 16.43 -32.45
CA ARG A 161 -37.23 15.01 -32.33
C ARG A 161 -36.42 14.25 -33.38
N SER A 162 -35.57 13.32 -32.96
CA SER A 162 -35.23 12.18 -33.80
C SER A 162 -35.05 10.93 -32.94
N CYS A 163 -35.96 9.99 -33.15
CA CYS A 163 -35.88 8.64 -32.63
C CYS A 163 -34.93 7.86 -33.53
N GLY A 164 -33.80 7.39 -33.00
CA GLY A 164 -32.82 6.60 -33.75
C GLY A 164 -32.32 5.43 -32.91
N LEU A 165 -32.79 4.23 -33.24
CA LEU A 165 -32.28 2.95 -32.75
C LEU A 165 -30.79 2.86 -33.09
N SER A 166 -29.89 2.98 -32.10
CA SER A 166 -28.43 2.98 -32.34
C SER A 166 -27.71 1.81 -31.64
N PRO A 167 -26.66 1.25 -32.25
CA PRO A 167 -25.86 0.18 -31.66
C PRO A 167 -25.16 0.71 -30.41
N SER A 168 -25.23 -0.04 -29.30
CA SER A 168 -24.53 0.26 -28.05
C SER A 168 -23.01 0.16 -28.22
N LEU A 169 -22.39 1.17 -28.82
CA LEU A 169 -20.94 1.31 -28.92
C LEU A 169 -20.44 1.96 -27.63
N ASN A 170 -19.78 1.17 -26.78
CA ASN A 170 -19.24 1.60 -25.50
C ASN A 170 -17.87 2.27 -25.68
N PHE A 171 -17.74 3.57 -25.37
CA PHE A 171 -16.45 4.26 -25.37
C PHE A 171 -15.81 4.25 -23.99
N HIS A 172 -14.48 4.17 -23.93
CA HIS A 172 -13.75 4.07 -22.68
C HIS A 172 -13.58 5.44 -22.01
N THR A 173 -13.94 5.54 -20.75
CA THR A 173 -13.83 6.78 -19.99
C THR A 173 -12.36 7.12 -19.65
N PRO A 174 -12.03 8.42 -19.51
CA PRO A 174 -10.71 8.84 -19.03
C PRO A 174 -10.43 8.30 -17.60
N ALA A 175 -11.44 8.17 -16.75
CA ALA A 175 -11.29 7.64 -15.38
C ALA A 175 -10.73 6.21 -15.33
N TYR A 176 -11.18 5.33 -16.25
CA TYR A 176 -10.60 3.99 -16.32
C TYR A 176 -9.17 4.02 -16.85
N GLN A 177 -8.86 4.91 -17.80
CA GLN A 177 -7.49 5.03 -18.31
C GLN A 177 -6.55 5.41 -17.16
N GLU A 178 -6.93 6.37 -16.31
CA GLU A 178 -6.18 6.73 -15.11
C GLU A 178 -5.97 5.53 -14.18
N ALA A 179 -7.03 4.79 -13.85
CA ALA A 179 -6.94 3.61 -12.99
C ALA A 179 -6.00 2.54 -13.57
N ARG A 180 -6.03 2.32 -14.89
CA ARG A 180 -5.14 1.36 -15.57
C ARG A 180 -3.68 1.82 -15.52
N HIS A 181 -3.38 3.10 -15.76
CA HIS A 181 -2.02 3.63 -15.63
C HIS A 181 -1.50 3.51 -14.20
N VAL A 182 -2.35 3.77 -13.21
CA VAL A 182 -2.03 3.55 -11.80
C VAL A 182 -1.65 2.09 -11.51
N ALA A 183 -2.43 1.12 -12.00
CA ALA A 183 -2.13 -0.29 -11.80
C ALA A 183 -0.75 -0.68 -12.38
N TYR A 184 -0.45 -0.24 -13.61
CA TYR A 184 0.85 -0.49 -14.23
C TYR A 184 2.00 0.22 -13.49
N ALA A 185 1.78 1.43 -12.99
CA ALA A 185 2.78 2.14 -12.20
C ALA A 185 3.12 1.41 -10.89
N ILE A 186 2.12 0.84 -10.20
CA ILE A 186 2.33 0.04 -8.98
C ILE A 186 3.15 -1.21 -9.29
N LEU A 187 2.78 -1.97 -10.33
CA LEU A 187 3.50 -3.18 -10.73
C LEU A 187 4.93 -2.89 -11.15
N PHE A 188 5.12 -1.81 -11.92
CA PHE A 188 6.44 -1.35 -12.34
C PHE A 188 7.30 -0.97 -11.13
N PHE A 189 6.75 -0.22 -10.17
CA PHE A 189 7.46 0.16 -8.95
C PHE A 189 7.85 -1.05 -8.09
N PHE A 190 6.96 -2.03 -7.95
CA PHE A 190 7.26 -3.29 -7.28
C PHE A 190 8.41 -4.03 -7.97
N ALA A 191 8.35 -4.17 -9.29
CA ALA A 191 9.38 -4.83 -10.09
C ALA A 191 10.73 -4.09 -9.98
N LEU A 192 10.73 -2.76 -10.00
CA LEU A 192 11.92 -1.95 -9.79
C LEU A 192 12.55 -2.17 -8.40
N CYS A 193 11.75 -2.18 -7.34
CA CYS A 193 12.24 -2.43 -5.97
C CYS A 193 12.83 -3.84 -5.84
N ALA A 194 12.14 -4.85 -6.39
CA ALA A 194 12.60 -6.24 -6.40
C ALA A 194 13.89 -6.40 -7.21
N ALA A 195 13.94 -5.85 -8.43
CA ALA A 195 15.11 -5.91 -9.29
C ALA A 195 16.32 -5.18 -8.66
N SER A 196 16.11 -3.99 -8.09
CA SER A 196 17.18 -3.24 -7.41
C SER A 196 17.72 -4.01 -6.20
N THR A 197 16.84 -4.61 -5.40
CA THR A 197 17.23 -5.45 -4.26
C THR A 197 18.03 -6.67 -4.72
N TYR A 198 17.57 -7.36 -5.76
CA TYR A 198 18.27 -8.50 -6.34
C TYR A 198 19.64 -8.11 -6.90
N ILE A 199 19.73 -7.02 -7.67
CA ILE A 199 20.97 -6.52 -8.26
C ILE A 199 21.97 -6.13 -7.17
N PHE A 200 21.57 -5.39 -6.14
CA PHE A 200 22.48 -5.01 -5.05
C PHE A 200 22.95 -6.20 -4.25
N ASN A 201 22.08 -7.20 -4.03
CA ASN A 201 22.47 -8.44 -3.39
C ASN A 201 23.49 -9.22 -4.25
N ALA A 202 23.22 -9.38 -5.55
CA ALA A 202 24.10 -10.12 -6.47
C ALA A 202 25.44 -9.41 -6.74
N ALA A 203 25.45 -8.08 -6.77
CA ALA A 203 26.65 -7.28 -7.02
C ALA A 203 27.61 -7.25 -5.81
N THR A 204 27.16 -7.68 -4.63
CA THR A 204 27.95 -7.59 -3.40
C THR A 204 28.22 -8.98 -2.84
N ASN A 205 29.50 -9.37 -2.76
CA ASN A 205 29.91 -10.65 -2.15
C ASN A 205 29.55 -10.77 -0.64
N ALA A 206 29.10 -9.67 -0.02
CA ALA A 206 28.66 -9.60 1.36
C ALA A 206 27.15 -9.87 1.56
N GLY A 207 26.40 -10.11 0.47
CA GLY A 207 24.96 -10.37 0.51
C GLY A 207 24.14 -9.22 1.10
N MET A 208 23.06 -9.56 1.82
CA MET A 208 22.11 -8.60 2.41
C MET A 208 22.73 -7.68 3.49
N HIS A 209 23.94 -7.99 3.97
CA HIS A 209 24.65 -7.19 4.98
C HIS A 209 25.44 -6.02 4.39
N SER A 210 25.49 -5.89 3.05
CA SER A 210 26.21 -4.80 2.41
C SER A 210 25.67 -3.42 2.81
N SER A 211 26.57 -2.43 2.95
CA SER A 211 26.17 -1.03 3.21
C SER A 211 25.32 -0.45 2.07
N VAL A 212 25.49 -0.93 0.84
CA VAL A 212 24.77 -0.45 -0.35
C VAL A 212 23.28 -0.76 -0.23
N ILE A 213 22.93 -2.03 0.03
CA ILE A 213 21.54 -2.48 0.13
C ILE A 213 20.83 -1.86 1.34
N ARG A 214 21.55 -1.67 2.46
CA ARG A 214 21.02 -0.97 3.64
C ARG A 214 20.75 0.52 3.39
N ASN A 215 21.62 1.20 2.64
CA ASN A 215 21.38 2.61 2.26
C ASN A 215 20.19 2.74 1.30
N PHE A 216 20.05 1.81 0.34
CA PHE A 216 18.87 1.72 -0.50
C PHE A 216 17.58 1.52 0.32
N ALA A 217 17.60 0.62 1.30
CA ALA A 217 16.46 0.44 2.20
C ALA A 217 16.10 1.71 2.96
N LYS A 218 17.08 2.45 3.48
CA LYS A 218 16.84 3.75 4.15
C LYS A 218 16.20 4.77 3.20
N LEU A 219 16.64 4.82 1.95
CA LEU A 219 16.04 5.67 0.92
C LEU A 219 14.57 5.31 0.68
N LEU A 220 14.24 4.02 0.58
CA LEU A 220 12.85 3.55 0.48
C LEU A 220 12.02 3.95 1.70
N GLY A 221 12.59 3.90 2.90
CA GLY A 221 11.94 4.37 4.12
C GLY A 221 11.64 5.87 4.08
N PHE A 222 12.59 6.70 3.63
CA PHE A 222 12.38 8.13 3.47
C PHE A 222 11.35 8.44 2.39
N PHE A 223 11.39 7.73 1.26
CA PHE A 223 10.40 7.85 0.20
C PHE A 223 8.99 7.52 0.70
N SER A 224 8.84 6.41 1.45
CA SER A 224 7.57 6.03 2.07
C SER A 224 7.04 7.10 3.01
N LEU A 225 7.91 7.74 3.80
CA LEU A 225 7.54 8.85 4.67
C LEU A 225 6.98 10.03 3.86
N LEU A 226 7.67 10.45 2.79
CA LEU A 226 7.21 11.54 1.93
C LEU A 226 5.85 11.23 1.29
N VAL A 227 5.70 10.02 0.76
CA VAL A 227 4.46 9.55 0.15
C VAL A 227 3.31 9.53 1.16
N THR A 228 3.58 9.12 2.39
CA THR A 228 2.61 9.15 3.50
C THR A 228 2.22 10.60 3.84
N MET A 229 3.18 11.52 3.90
CA MET A 229 2.88 12.93 4.13
C MET A 229 1.98 13.50 3.03
N THR A 230 2.29 13.25 1.75
CA THR A 230 1.46 13.73 0.64
C THR A 230 0.02 13.18 0.68
N GLN A 231 -0.19 11.96 1.18
CA GLN A 231 -1.53 11.37 1.31
C GLN A 231 -2.38 12.03 2.38
N PHE A 232 -1.81 12.26 3.57
CA PHE A 232 -2.59 12.70 4.73
C PHE A 232 -2.61 14.22 4.91
N LEU A 233 -1.60 14.94 4.41
CA LEU A 233 -1.50 16.40 4.56
C LEU A 233 -2.71 17.16 3.98
N PRO A 234 -3.26 16.83 2.79
CA PRO A 234 -4.42 17.56 2.25
C PRO A 234 -5.66 17.45 3.15
N GLN A 235 -5.88 16.27 3.76
CA GLN A 235 -7.01 16.04 4.66
C GLN A 235 -6.84 16.80 5.98
N ILE A 236 -5.62 16.80 6.52
CA ILE A 236 -5.28 17.56 7.74
C ILE A 236 -5.42 19.07 7.49
N ALA A 237 -4.85 19.58 6.38
CA ALA A 237 -4.91 20.99 6.03
C ALA A 237 -6.35 21.47 5.79
N LYS A 238 -7.17 20.66 5.10
CA LYS A 238 -8.60 20.96 4.89
C LYS A 238 -9.35 21.05 6.21
N THR A 239 -9.13 20.09 7.11
CA THR A 239 -9.76 20.05 8.44
C THR A 239 -9.33 21.24 9.31
N LEU A 240 -8.04 21.60 9.27
CA LEU A 240 -7.51 22.77 9.98
C LEU A 240 -8.08 24.09 9.42
N LYS A 241 -8.30 24.17 8.11
CA LYS A 241 -8.88 25.36 7.45
C LYS A 241 -10.39 25.48 7.72
N SER A 242 -11.13 24.37 7.79
CA SER A 242 -12.58 24.41 7.98
C SER A 242 -12.99 24.75 9.42
N ARG A 243 -12.11 24.57 10.42
CA ARG A 243 -12.34 24.87 11.87
C ARG A 243 -13.65 24.33 12.49
N HIS A 244 -14.40 23.54 11.74
CA HIS A 244 -15.59 22.82 12.14
C HIS A 244 -15.34 21.34 11.85
N VAL A 245 -15.47 20.52 12.89
CA VAL A 245 -15.63 19.07 12.75
C VAL A 245 -16.96 18.84 12.05
N GLY A 246 -16.96 18.00 11.02
CA GLY A 246 -18.09 17.81 10.12
C GLY A 246 -19.43 17.62 10.85
N SER A 247 -20.45 18.30 10.32
CA SER A 247 -21.86 17.98 10.58
C SER A 247 -22.20 16.58 10.09
#